data_AF-A0A931UPC4-F1
#
_entry.id   AF-A0A931UPC4-F1
#
_cell.length_a   1.000
_cell.length_b   1.000
_cell.length_c   1.000
_cell.angle_alpha   90.00
_cell.angle_beta   90.00
_cell.angle_gamma   90.00
#
_symmetry.space_group_name_H-M   'P 1'
#
loop_
_entity.id
_entity.type
_entity.pdbx_description
1 polymer ?
#
loop_
_entity_poly.entity_id
_entity_poly.type
_entity_poly.pdbx_seq_one_letter_code
_entity_poly.pdbx_strand_id
1 'polypeptide(L)'
;MRLFPRDEEYFSLFEKASKNSKEAAYLLRDLVEHFQDVPQKAKKIKDLEHEGDLITHETIAKLNKTFVTPIDREDIHALICA
;
A
#
# COMPACT_ATOMS: atom_id res chain seq x y z
N MET A 1 11.73 -27.25 15.55
CA MET A 1 11.21 -27.35 14.16
C MET A 1 10.06 -26.37 14.04
N ARG A 2 10.28 -25.23 13.38
CA ARG A 2 9.27 -24.15 13.28
C ARG A 2 8.43 -24.45 12.03
N LEU A 3 7.22 -24.95 12.23
CA LEU A 3 6.42 -25.62 11.18
C LEU A 3 5.76 -24.67 10.17
N PHE A 4 5.81 -23.35 10.38
CA PHE A 4 5.28 -22.37 9.44
C PHE A 4 6.21 -21.16 9.36
N PRO A 5 6.71 -20.78 8.19
CA PRO A 5 7.28 -19.46 8.00
C PRO A 5 6.17 -18.45 8.33
N ARG A 6 6.42 -17.50 9.24
CA ARG A 6 5.58 -16.30 9.27
C ARG A 6 5.82 -15.64 7.92
N ASP A 7 4.79 -15.51 7.10
CA ASP A 7 4.87 -14.73 5.87
C ASP A 7 5.05 -13.24 6.25
N GLU A 8 6.28 -12.87 6.63
CA GLU A 8 6.73 -11.48 6.88
C GLU A 8 6.47 -10.58 5.67
N GLU A 9 6.22 -11.19 4.52
CA GLU A 9 5.94 -10.53 3.26
C GLU A 9 4.60 -9.79 3.26
N TYR A 10 3.54 -10.26 3.93
CA TYR A 10 2.29 -9.50 4.04
C TYR A 10 2.49 -8.21 4.85
N PHE A 11 3.21 -8.31 5.97
CA PHE A 11 3.52 -7.13 6.79
C PHE A 11 4.41 -6.14 6.04
N SER A 12 5.36 -6.64 5.23
CA SER A 12 6.16 -5.80 4.33
C SER A 12 5.31 -5.09 3.28
N LEU A 13 4.32 -5.77 2.68
CA LEU A 13 3.37 -5.16 1.76
C LEU A 13 2.51 -4.08 2.43
N PHE A 14 2.02 -4.33 3.65
CA PHE A 14 1.29 -3.33 4.42
C PHE A 14 2.15 -2.12 4.77
N GLU A 15 3.42 -2.32 5.14
CA GLU A 15 4.36 -1.22 5.37
C GLU A 15 4.58 -0.39 4.10
N LYS A 16 4.72 -1.03 2.94
CA LYS A 16 4.84 -0.33 1.65
C LYS A 16 3.59 0.49 1.35
N ALA A 17 2.41 -0.10 1.49
CA ALA A 17 1.13 0.59 1.29
C ALA A 17 1.01 1.81 2.24
N SER A 18 1.32 1.63 3.52
CA SER A 18 1.29 2.71 4.51
C SER A 18 2.27 3.84 4.19
N LYS A 19 3.49 3.51 3.76
CA LYS A 19 4.49 4.51 3.33
C LYS A 19 4.01 5.29 2.12
N ASN A 20 3.49 4.60 1.11
CA ASN A 20 2.92 5.21 -0.10
C ASN A 20 1.77 6.18 0.23
N SER A 21 0.79 5.73 1.02
CA SER A 21 -0.35 6.56 1.44
C SER A 21 0.09 7.78 2.26
N LYS A 22 1.08 7.61 3.14
CA LYS A 22 1.64 8.73 3.91
C LYS A 22 2.34 9.76 3.01
N GLU A 23 3.12 9.30 2.03
CA GLU A 23 3.81 10.19 1.08
C GLU A 23 2.81 10.94 0.19
N ALA A 24 1.78 10.26 -0.30
CA ALA A 24 0.69 10.89 -1.06
C ALA A 24 -0.02 11.95 -0.23
N ALA A 25 -0.33 11.66 1.04
CA ALA A 25 -0.94 12.61 1.96
C ALA A 25 -0.05 13.84 2.22
N TYR A 26 1.26 13.66 2.38
CA TYR A 26 2.18 14.79 2.54
C TYR A 26 2.32 15.65 1.30
N LEU A 27 2.37 15.04 0.10
CA LEU A 27 2.38 15.81 -1.14
C LEU A 27 1.06 16.54 -1.38
N LEU A 28 -0.07 15.93 -1.04
CA LEU A 28 -1.37 16.58 -1.13
C LEU A 28 -1.46 17.77 -0.17
N ARG A 29 -1.04 17.58 1.09
CA ARG A 29 -0.96 18.68 2.06
C ARG A 29 -0.07 19.80 1.54
N ASP A 30 1.12 19.48 1.04
CA ASP A 30 2.06 20.46 0.50
C ASP A 30 1.51 21.18 -0.75
N LEU A 31 0.73 20.50 -1.59
CA LEU A 31 0.04 21.13 -2.72
C LEU A 31 -1.02 22.15 -2.26
N VAL A 32 -1.74 21.85 -1.19
CA VAL A 32 -2.80 22.72 -0.63
C VAL A 32 -2.21 23.89 0.17
N GLU A 33 -1.21 23.64 1.01
CA GLU A 33 -0.54 24.66 1.83
C GLU A 33 0.38 25.55 0.99
N HIS A 34 1.06 24.97 0.00
CA HIS A 34 1.99 25.67 -0.89
C HIS A 34 1.59 25.44 -2.35
N PHE A 35 0.69 26.29 -2.83
CA PHE A 35 0.12 26.24 -4.19
C PHE A 35 1.09 26.70 -5.29
N GLN A 36 2.26 26.06 -5.33
CA GLN A 36 3.35 26.25 -6.29
C GLN A 36 3.66 24.90 -6.94
N ASP A 37 4.18 24.92 -8.19
CA ASP A 37 4.52 23.71 -8.94
C ASP A 37 3.38 22.67 -8.99
N VAL A 38 2.14 23.16 -9.04
CA VAL A 38 0.91 22.35 -8.95
C VAL A 38 0.89 21.22 -9.98
N PRO A 39 1.24 21.42 -11.27
CA PRO A 39 1.27 20.33 -12.24
C PRO A 39 2.26 19.21 -11.85
N GLN A 40 3.43 19.57 -11.32
CA GLN A 40 4.46 18.62 -10.92
C GLN A 40 4.04 17.85 -9.66
N LYS A 41 3.48 18.54 -8.66
CA LYS A 41 2.97 17.90 -7.44
C LYS A 41 1.78 16.99 -7.74
N ALA A 42 0.84 17.44 -8.58
CA ALA A 42 -0.29 16.63 -9.03
C ALA A 42 0.16 15.38 -9.79
N LYS A 43 1.16 15.49 -10.66
CA LYS A 43 1.75 14.34 -11.34
C LYS A 43 2.33 13.34 -10.33
N LYS A 44 3.14 13.78 -9.37
CA LYS A 44 3.71 12.89 -8.34
C LYS A 44 2.65 12.20 -7.50
N ILE A 45 1.57 12.91 -7.14
CA ILE A 45 0.44 12.30 -6.42
C ILE A 45 -0.22 11.21 -7.28
N LYS A 46 -0.37 11.43 -8.60
CA LYS A 46 -0.90 10.42 -9.50
C LYS A 46 0.04 9.22 -9.66
N ASP A 47 1.34 9.46 -9.70
CA ASP A 47 2.34 8.38 -9.74
C ASP A 47 2.26 7.51 -8.46
N LEU A 48 2.12 8.13 -7.28
CA LEU A 48 1.93 7.42 -6.01
C LEU A 48 0.58 6.67 -5.93
N GLU A 49 -0.48 7.19 -6.54
CA GLU A 49 -1.75 6.46 -6.63
C GLU A 49 -1.57 5.18 -7.48
N HIS A 50 -0.86 5.28 -8.60
CA HIS A 50 -0.57 4.11 -9.41
C HIS A 50 0.31 3.09 -8.68
N GLU A 51 1.31 3.55 -7.93
CA GLU A 51 2.12 2.67 -7.07
C GLU A 51 1.27 2.00 -5.98
N GLY A 52 0.32 2.72 -5.39
CA GLY A 52 -0.64 2.19 -4.43
C GLY A 52 -1.48 1.06 -5.02
N ASP A 53 -2.04 1.27 -6.22
CA ASP A 53 -2.80 0.25 -6.94
C ASP A 53 -1.98 -1.02 -7.21
N LEU A 54 -0.70 -0.86 -7.57
CA LEU A 54 0.20 -1.99 -7.79
C LEU A 54 0.43 -2.79 -6.50
N ILE A 55 0.63 -2.12 -5.37
CA ILE A 55 0.81 -2.78 -4.06
C ILE A 55 -0.46 -3.54 -3.67
N THR A 56 -1.63 -2.95 -3.89
CA THR A 56 -2.92 -3.59 -3.64
C THR A 56 -3.09 -4.82 -4.53
N HIS A 57 -2.82 -4.70 -5.83
CA HIS A 57 -2.89 -5.81 -6.76
C HIS A 57 -1.94 -6.95 -6.38
N GLU A 58 -0.69 -6.63 -6.02
CA GLU A 58 0.31 -7.60 -5.56
C GLU A 58 -0.18 -8.36 -4.31
N THR A 59 -0.71 -7.62 -3.33
CA THR A 59 -1.22 -8.19 -2.07
C THR A 59 -2.38 -9.13 -2.30
N ILE A 60 -3.35 -8.74 -3.14
CA ILE A 60 -4.51 -9.58 -3.47
C ILE A 60 -4.09 -10.79 -4.32
N ALA A 61 -3.20 -10.61 -5.29
CA ALA A 61 -2.67 -11.72 -6.09
C ALA A 61 -1.95 -12.75 -5.21
N LYS A 62 -1.21 -12.29 -4.19
CA LYS A 62 -0.58 -13.16 -3.19
C LYS A 62 -1.63 -13.85 -2.33
N LEU A 63 -2.60 -13.11 -1.80
CA LEU A 63 -3.71 -13.66 -1.02
C LEU A 63 -4.41 -14.82 -1.74
N ASN A 64 -4.64 -14.67 -3.05
CA ASN A 64 -5.26 -15.71 -3.88
C ASN A 64 -4.39 -16.96 -4.08
N LYS A 65 -3.07 -16.86 -3.92
CA LYS A 65 -2.11 -17.96 -4.07
C LYS A 65 -1.66 -18.58 -2.74
N THR A 66 -1.99 -17.96 -1.62
CA THR A 66 -1.62 -18.40 -0.29
C THR A 66 -2.73 -19.21 0.37
N PHE A 67 -2.40 -20.42 0.85
CA PHE A 67 -3.37 -21.29 1.54
C PHE A 67 -3.50 -20.98 3.04
N VAL A 68 -2.40 -20.65 3.72
CA VAL A 68 -2.39 -20.27 5.15
C VAL A 68 -1.96 -18.82 5.28
N THR A 69 -2.82 -17.97 5.84
CA THR A 69 -2.53 -16.54 6.05
C THR A 69 -2.07 -16.27 7.49
N PRO A 70 -1.28 -15.21 7.74
CA PRO A 70 -0.79 -14.88 9.08
C PRO A 70 -1.87 -14.32 10.02
N ILE A 71 -2.93 -13.74 9.45
CA ILE A 71 -4.16 -13.28 10.11
C ILE A 71 -5.35 -13.63 9.20
N ASP A 72 -6.56 -13.25 9.61
CA ASP A 72 -7.77 -13.52 8.84
C ASP A 72 -7.70 -12.88 7.44
N ARG A 73 -8.10 -13.66 6.43
CA ARG A 73 -8.06 -13.26 5.01
C ARG A 73 -8.90 -12.01 4.74
N GLU A 74 -10.03 -11.90 5.42
CA GLU A 74 -10.94 -10.75 5.32
C GLU A 74 -10.29 -9.48 5.87
N ASP A 75 -9.52 -9.58 6.96
CA ASP A 75 -8.76 -8.46 7.52
C ASP A 75 -7.65 -7.99 6.57
N ILE A 76 -6.92 -8.93 5.95
CA ILE A 76 -5.89 -8.59 4.95
C ILE A 76 -6.52 -7.81 3.78
N HIS A 77 -7.66 -8.28 3.28
CA HIS A 77 -8.38 -7.61 2.21
C HIS A 77 -8.90 -6.23 2.65
N ALA A 78 -9.48 -6.13 3.84
CA ALA A 78 -9.98 -4.87 4.38
C ALA A 78 -8.85 -3.84 4.57
N LEU A 79 -7.67 -4.27 5.03
CA LEU A 79 -6.53 -3.39 5.24
C LEU A 79 -5.93 -2.80 3.96
N ILE A 80 -5.95 -3.56 2.86
CA ILE A 80 -5.29 -3.15 1.62
C ILE A 80 -6.23 -2.48 0.61
N CYS A 81 -7.53 -2.73 0.72
CA CYS A 81 -8.54 -2.13 -0.15
C CYS A 81 -9.25 -0.91 0.46
N ALA A 82 -8.95 -0.55 1.71
CA ALA A 82 -9.45 0.65 2.38
C ALA A 82 -8.66 1.90 1.99
#